data_AF-A0A7T8KDK2-F1
#
_entry.id   AF-A0A7T8KDK2-F1
#
_cell.length_a   1.000
_cell.length_b   1.000
_cell.length_c   1.000
_cell.angle_alpha   90.00
_cell.angle_beta   90.00
_cell.angle_gamma   90.00
#
_symmetry.space_group_name_H-M   'P 1'
#
loop_
_entity.id
_entity.type
_entity.pdbx_description
1 polymer ?
#
loop_
_entity_poly.entity_id
_entity_poly.type
_entity_poly.pdbx_seq_one_letter_code
_entity_poly.pdbx_strand_id
1 'polypeptide(L)'
;MDEHSEAASVKWKTFQLTYIEYVEGDYCGKFLAVLSLSPLVIAIFFMSAFFIRRDLHTLSYGIGIILNTLINSILKKAIKEPRPLKRDEIFEEYGMPSSHSQFMCFAYFYFILFITFR
;
A
#
# COMPACT_ATOMS: atom_id res chain seq x y z
N MET A 1 38.85 -24.06 -5.41
CA MET A 1 38.73 -23.34 -4.13
C MET A 1 38.77 -21.85 -4.40
N ASP A 2 37.71 -21.07 -4.49
CA ASP A 2 36.26 -21.30 -4.43
C ASP A 2 35.54 -20.10 -5.11
N GLU A 3 34.45 -20.43 -5.80
CA GLU A 3 33.25 -19.63 -6.09
C GLU A 3 33.33 -18.35 -6.97
N HIS A 4 33.04 -18.60 -8.25
CA HIS A 4 32.25 -17.72 -9.11
C HIS A 4 30.95 -17.24 -8.42
N SER A 5 30.72 -15.93 -8.36
CA SER A 5 29.36 -15.40 -8.51
C SER A 5 29.41 -13.96 -9.02
N GLU A 6 29.24 -13.85 -10.32
CA GLU A 6 28.94 -12.68 -11.11
C GLU A 6 27.78 -11.90 -10.47
N ALA A 7 28.08 -10.86 -9.70
CA ALA A 7 27.09 -9.90 -9.25
C ALA A 7 26.68 -9.07 -10.48
N ALA A 8 25.79 -9.65 -11.30
CA ALA A 8 25.13 -8.97 -12.39
C ALA A 8 24.65 -7.60 -11.86
N SER A 9 25.05 -6.51 -12.52
CA SER A 9 24.68 -5.15 -12.14
C SER A 9 23.15 -5.03 -12.25
N VAL A 10 22.45 -5.33 -11.16
CA VAL A 10 20.99 -5.24 -11.09
C VAL A 10 20.65 -3.76 -11.21
N LYS A 11 20.19 -3.36 -12.39
CA LYS A 11 19.82 -1.98 -12.67
C LYS A 11 18.42 -1.76 -12.12
N TRP A 12 18.33 -0.93 -11.08
CA TRP A 12 17.07 -0.59 -10.44
C TRP A 12 16.42 0.57 -11.19
N LYS A 13 15.13 0.43 -11.49
CA LYS A 13 14.35 1.50 -12.12
C LYS A 13 13.20 1.89 -11.22
N THR A 14 13.05 3.20 -11.00
CA THR A 14 12.02 3.75 -10.13
C THR A 14 10.78 4.12 -10.94
N PHE A 15 9.61 3.69 -10.47
CA PHE A 15 8.34 4.15 -10.98
C PHE A 15 8.06 5.56 -10.45
N GLN A 16 8.21 6.58 -11.29
CA GLN A 16 8.20 8.00 -10.90
C GLN A 16 6.92 8.45 -10.19
N LEU A 17 5.78 7.76 -10.41
CA LEU A 17 4.50 8.15 -9.81
C LEU A 17 4.40 7.81 -8.31
N THR A 18 5.07 6.75 -7.85
CA THR A 18 4.93 6.24 -6.48
C THR A 18 6.27 5.80 -5.86
N TYR A 19 7.38 6.16 -6.50
CA TYR A 19 8.74 5.80 -6.10
C TYR A 19 8.91 4.28 -5.81
N ILE A 20 8.35 3.43 -6.68
CA ILE A 20 8.52 1.97 -6.52
C ILE A 20 9.72 1.53 -7.33
N GLU A 21 10.71 0.96 -6.67
CA GLU A 21 11.88 0.37 -7.31
C GLU A 21 11.57 -1.06 -7.76
N TYR A 22 11.89 -1.37 -9.01
CA TYR A 22 11.85 -2.73 -9.54
C TYR A 22 13.14 -3.05 -10.29
N VAL A 23 13.48 -4.33 -10.35
CA VAL A 23 14.63 -4.83 -11.09
C VAL A 23 14.35 -4.73 -12.60
N GLU A 24 15.22 -4.07 -13.35
CA GLU A 24 15.13 -4.04 -14.82
C GLU A 24 15.25 -5.46 -15.39
N GLY A 25 14.26 -5.88 -16.17
CA GLY A 25 14.23 -7.21 -16.83
C GLY A 25 13.21 -8.19 -16.25
N ASP A 26 12.64 -7.92 -15.07
CA ASP A 26 11.59 -8.76 -14.48
C ASP A 26 10.17 -8.22 -14.76
N TYR A 27 9.45 -8.89 -15.65
CA TYR A 27 8.06 -8.57 -15.98
C TYR A 27 7.11 -8.81 -14.79
N CYS A 28 7.38 -9.80 -13.95
CA CYS A 28 6.59 -10.08 -12.76
C CYS A 28 6.76 -8.94 -11.74
N GLY A 29 8.00 -8.53 -11.43
CA GLY A 29 8.28 -7.38 -10.57
C GLY A 29 7.61 -6.09 -11.03
N LYS A 30 7.62 -5.81 -12.34
CA LYS A 30 6.88 -4.67 -12.92
C LYS A 30 5.36 -4.78 -12.70
N PHE A 31 4.79 -5.96 -12.88
CA PHE A 31 3.36 -6.18 -12.65
C PHE A 31 2.98 -6.00 -11.16
N LEU A 32 3.79 -6.54 -10.24
CA LEU A 32 3.60 -6.36 -8.80
C LEU A 32 3.72 -4.89 -8.38
N ALA A 33 4.67 -4.15 -8.96
CA ALA A 33 4.79 -2.72 -8.74
C ALA A 33 3.51 -1.98 -9.15
N VAL A 34 2.92 -2.30 -10.31
CA VAL A 34 1.63 -1.73 -10.71
C VAL A 34 0.51 -2.14 -9.76
N LEU A 35 0.44 -3.40 -9.33
CA LEU A 35 -0.57 -3.86 -8.37
C LEU A 35 -0.50 -3.11 -7.03
N SER A 36 0.69 -2.68 -6.60
CA SER A 36 0.81 -1.91 -5.37
C SER A 36 0.16 -0.51 -5.44
N LEU A 37 -0.21 -0.03 -6.63
CA LEU A 37 -1.01 1.20 -6.79
C LEU A 37 -2.51 0.98 -6.56
N SER A 38 -2.97 -0.27 -6.45
CA SER A 38 -4.39 -0.59 -6.29
C SER A 38 -5.10 0.11 -5.12
N PRO A 39 -4.50 0.31 -3.92
CA PRO A 39 -5.17 1.04 -2.83
C PRO A 39 -5.49 2.49 -3.21
N LEU A 40 -4.57 3.14 -3.92
CA LEU A 40 -4.71 4.52 -4.34
C LEU A 40 -5.81 4.65 -5.39
N VAL A 41 -5.88 3.72 -6.34
CA VAL A 41 -6.96 3.67 -7.34
C VAL A 41 -8.31 3.49 -6.67
N ILE A 42 -8.42 2.56 -5.71
CA ILE A 42 -9.65 2.34 -4.94
C ILE A 42 -10.03 3.61 -4.17
N ALA A 43 -9.09 4.23 -3.45
CA ALA A 43 -9.35 5.44 -2.69
C ALA A 43 -9.85 6.60 -3.56
N ILE A 44 -9.23 6.84 -4.72
CA ILE A 44 -9.66 7.89 -5.67
C ILE A 44 -11.05 7.59 -6.21
N PHE A 45 -11.31 6.34 -6.63
CA PHE A 45 -12.62 5.94 -7.16
C PHE A 45 -13.75 6.21 -6.16
N PHE A 46 -13.57 5.80 -4.90
CA PHE A 46 -14.56 6.05 -3.85
C PHE A 46 -14.67 7.53 -3.48
N MET A 47 -13.57 8.29 -3.51
CA MET A 47 -13.59 9.73 -3.29
C MET A 47 -14.40 10.45 -4.38
N SER A 48 -14.18 10.10 -5.65
CA SER A 48 -14.98 10.64 -6.76
C SER A 48 -16.46 10.26 -6.63
N ALA A 49 -16.76 9.01 -6.26
CA ALA A 49 -18.14 8.56 -6.00
C ALA A 49 -18.81 9.35 -4.86
N PHE A 50 -18.06 9.67 -3.80
CA PHE A 50 -18.52 10.49 -2.68
C PHE A 50 -18.92 11.89 -3.15
N PHE A 51 -18.09 12.55 -3.95
CA PHE A 51 -18.38 13.90 -4.46
C PHE A 51 -19.62 13.95 -5.36
N ILE A 52 -19.83 12.91 -6.17
CA ILE A 52 -20.96 12.85 -7.11
C ILE A 52 -22.28 12.54 -6.40
N ARG A 53 -22.29 11.52 -5.52
CA ARG A 53 -23.55 11.00 -4.96
C ARG A 53 -23.91 11.55 -3.58
N ARG A 54 -22.93 12.04 -2.80
CA ARG A 54 -23.11 12.51 -1.41
C ARG A 54 -23.92 11.54 -0.54
N ASP A 55 -23.80 10.24 -0.80
CA ASP A 55 -24.53 9.18 -0.12
C ASP A 55 -23.90 8.89 1.26
N LEU A 56 -24.73 8.65 2.28
CA LEU A 56 -24.33 8.34 3.65
C LEU A 56 -23.39 7.13 3.70
N HIS A 57 -23.59 6.16 2.80
CA HIS A 57 -22.69 5.01 2.67
C HIS A 57 -21.26 5.49 2.35
N THR A 58 -21.08 6.32 1.33
CA THR A 58 -19.76 6.84 0.93
C THR A 58 -19.13 7.73 2.01
N LEU A 59 -19.93 8.42 2.83
CA LEU A 59 -19.45 9.15 4.01
C LEU A 59 -18.91 8.19 5.08
N SER A 60 -19.65 7.13 5.40
CA SER A 60 -19.23 6.10 6.34
C SER A 60 -17.92 5.41 5.89
N TYR A 61 -17.77 5.15 4.58
CA TYR A 61 -16.52 4.64 4.02
C TYR A 61 -15.34 5.59 4.25
N GLY A 62 -15.52 6.88 3.96
CA GLY A 62 -14.49 7.90 4.15
C GLY A 62 -14.04 8.00 5.61
N ILE A 63 -14.99 8.01 6.55
CA ILE A 63 -14.70 7.99 7.99
C ILE A 63 -13.91 6.73 8.36
N GLY A 64 -14.32 5.57 7.85
CA GLY A 64 -13.62 4.32 8.09
C GLY A 64 -12.17 4.30 7.57
N ILE A 65 -11.89 4.90 6.41
CA ILE A 65 -10.51 5.07 5.91
C ILE A 65 -9.67 5.92 6.87
N ILE A 66 -10.22 7.04 7.36
CA ILE A 66 -9.51 7.94 8.27
C ILE A 66 -9.18 7.22 9.57
N LEU A 67 -10.16 6.53 10.16
CA LEU A 67 -9.97 5.74 11.38
C LEU A 67 -8.95 4.61 11.17
N ASN A 68 -9.03 3.91 10.05
CA ASN A 68 -8.10 2.84 9.71
C ASN A 68 -6.66 3.36 9.62
N THR A 69 -6.46 4.50 8.95
CA THR A 69 -5.14 5.15 8.84
C THR A 69 -4.63 5.60 10.22
N LEU A 70 -5.50 6.20 11.04
CA LEU A 70 -5.14 6.66 12.38
C LEU A 70 -4.71 5.51 13.28
N ILE A 71 -5.48 4.41 13.28
CA ILE A 71 -5.16 3.19 14.03
C ILE A 71 -3.83 2.62 13.55
N ASN A 72 -3.59 2.59 12.23
CA ASN A 72 -2.32 2.12 11.67
C ASN A 72 -1.14 2.95 12.19
N SER A 73 -1.23 4.28 12.16
CA SER A 73 -0.19 5.17 12.66
C SER A 73 0.03 5.06 14.17
N ILE A 74 -1.03 4.88 14.96
CA ILE A 74 -0.91 4.65 16.41
C ILE A 74 -0.20 3.32 16.66
N LEU A 75 -0.60 2.26 15.96
CA LEU A 75 -0.03 0.93 16.16
C LEU A 75 1.43 0.86 15.73
N LYS A 76 1.80 1.56 14.65
CA LYS A 76 3.21 1.72 14.24
C LYS A 76 4.05 2.36 15.34
N LYS A 77 3.54 3.43 15.97
CA LYS A 77 4.20 4.11 17.08
C LYS A 77 4.24 3.28 18.37
N ALA A 78 3.33 2.32 18.53
CA ALA A 78 3.27 1.44 19.69
C ALA A 78 4.23 0.25 19.57
N ILE A 79 4.22 -0.47 18.44
CA ILE A 79 5.02 -1.69 18.23
C ILE A 79 6.49 -1.34 17.96
N LYS A 80 6.73 -0.28 17.18
CA LYS A 80 8.07 0.20 16.84
C LYS A 80 9.01 -0.86 16.23
N GLU A 81 8.47 -1.80 15.47
CA GLU A 81 9.28 -2.87 14.86
C GLU A 81 10.14 -2.32 13.71
N PRO A 82 11.45 -2.62 13.67
CA PRO A 82 12.30 -2.24 12.55
C PRO A 82 11.94 -3.03 11.29
N ARG A 83 12.11 -2.41 10.11
CA ARG A 83 11.94 -3.11 8.83
C ARG A 83 13.07 -4.15 8.64
N PRO A 84 12.81 -5.31 8.02
CA PRO A 84 13.81 -6.37 7.83
C PRO A 84 14.91 -6.01 6.80
N LEU A 85 14.59 -5.14 5.82
CA LEU A 85 15.59 -4.54 4.94
C LEU A 85 15.68 -3.05 5.26
N LYS A 86 16.84 -2.63 5.75
CA LYS A 86 17.20 -1.24 5.92
C LYS A 86 17.64 -0.71 4.55
N ARG A 87 16.75 0.03 3.87
CA ARG A 87 17.12 0.78 2.67
C ARG A 87 17.50 2.19 3.10
N ASP A 88 18.45 2.81 2.43
CA ASP A 88 18.87 4.21 2.68
C ASP A 88 17.78 5.22 2.22
N GLU A 89 16.51 4.91 2.48
CA GLU A 89 15.38 5.77 2.18
C GLU A 89 15.14 6.72 3.35
N ILE A 90 14.97 7.99 3.01
CA ILE A 90 14.87 9.15 3.91
C ILE A 90 13.64 9.07 4.86
N PHE A 91 12.76 8.08 4.66
CA PHE A 91 11.46 7.95 5.32
C PHE A 91 11.28 6.57 5.99
N GLU A 92 12.18 6.12 6.87
CA GLU A 92 11.90 4.92 7.67
C GLU A 92 10.89 5.21 8.79
N GLU A 93 9.61 4.98 8.50
CA GLU A 93 8.57 4.72 9.50
C GLU A 93 8.51 3.21 9.80
N TYR A 94 8.22 2.86 11.06
CA TYR A 94 8.19 1.49 11.59
C TYR A 94 7.53 0.44 10.67
N GLY A 95 8.09 -0.77 10.70
CA GLY A 95 7.79 -1.86 9.77
C GLY A 95 6.42 -2.52 9.94
N MET A 96 5.91 -2.52 11.17
CA MET A 96 4.63 -3.11 11.52
C MET A 96 3.72 -2.09 12.18
N PRO A 97 2.41 -2.11 11.88
CA PRO A 97 1.70 -2.90 10.86
C PRO A 97 1.84 -2.37 9.41
N SER A 98 1.66 -3.25 8.42
CA SER A 98 1.62 -2.87 7.00
C SER A 98 0.38 -2.01 6.67
N SER A 99 0.59 -0.75 6.31
CA SER A 99 -0.48 0.18 5.92
C SER A 99 -1.25 -0.31 4.69
N HIS A 100 -0.55 -0.88 3.71
CA HIS A 100 -1.16 -1.38 2.47
C HIS A 100 -2.11 -2.56 2.74
N SER A 101 -1.65 -3.54 3.52
CA SER A 101 -2.44 -4.72 3.87
C SER A 101 -3.63 -4.35 4.74
N GLN A 102 -3.46 -3.44 5.70
CA GLN A 102 -4.54 -2.99 6.57
C GLN A 102 -5.61 -2.22 5.78
N PHE A 103 -5.21 -1.38 4.82
CA PHE A 103 -6.15 -0.69 3.93
C PHE A 103 -6.95 -1.68 3.07
N MET A 104 -6.27 -2.65 2.44
CA MET A 104 -6.93 -3.64 1.59
C MET A 104 -7.92 -4.50 2.37
N CYS A 105 -7.55 -4.92 3.58
CA CYS A 105 -8.44 -5.65 4.47
C CYS A 105 -9.70 -4.83 4.80
N PHE A 106 -9.52 -3.58 5.21
CA PHE A 106 -10.65 -2.66 5.47
C PHE A 106 -11.54 -2.48 4.24
N ALA A 107 -10.95 -2.21 3.07
CA ALA A 107 -11.70 -2.01 1.83
C ALA A 107 -12.51 -3.25 1.43
N TYR A 108 -11.92 -4.44 1.59
CA TYR A 108 -12.57 -5.72 1.29
C TYR A 108 -13.77 -5.98 2.20
N PHE A 109 -13.60 -5.89 3.52
CA PHE A 109 -14.69 -6.11 4.47
C PHE A 109 -15.79 -5.06 4.32
N TYR A 110 -15.41 -3.79 4.13
CA TYR A 110 -16.37 -2.74 3.86
C TYR A 110 -17.19 -3.03 2.60
N PHE A 111 -16.54 -3.50 1.53
CA PHE A 111 -17.22 -3.83 0.28
C PHE A 111 -18.20 -5.01 0.44
N ILE A 112 -17.83 -6.04 1.21
CA ILE A 112 -18.74 -7.15 1.55
C ILE A 112 -19.94 -6.65 2.34
N LEU A 113 -19.70 -5.89 3.40
CA LEU A 113 -20.76 -5.31 4.22
C LEU A 113 -21.67 -4.42 3.38
N PHE A 114 -21.09 -3.60 2.51
CA PHE A 114 -21.83 -2.78 1.58
C PHE A 114 -22.71 -3.63 0.67
N ILE A 115 -22.21 -4.69 0.03
CA ILE A 115 -23.05 -5.56 -0.79
C ILE A 115 -24.16 -6.25 0.03
N THR A 116 -23.88 -6.61 1.28
CA THR A 116 -24.79 -7.40 2.11
C THR A 116 -25.92 -6.55 2.70
N PHE A 117 -25.62 -5.30 3.08
CA PHE A 117 -26.54 -4.39 3.78
C PHE A 117 -27.00 -3.21 2.91
N ARG A 118 -26.70 -3.22 1.61
CA ARG A 118 -27.23 -2.26 0.63
C ARG A 118 -28.67 -2.60 0.25
#